data_AF-A0A380AQ36-F1
#
_entry.id   AF-A0A380AQ36-F1
#
_cell.length_a   1.000
_cell.length_b   1.000
_cell.length_c   1.000
_cell.angle_alpha   90.00
_cell.angle_beta   90.00
_cell.angle_gamma   90.00
#
_symmetry.space_group_name_H-M   'P 1'
#
loop_
_entity.id
_entity.type
_entity.pdbx_description
1 polymer ?
#
loop_
_entity_poly.entity_id
_entity_poly.type
_entity_poly.pdbx_seq_one_letter_code
_entity_poly.pdbx_strand_id
1 'polypeptide(L)'
;MPLTKQDAVNQMMGFFQAKALTAALALKLFDQLRDRDADAAHIAARLDCPARSTEQLLIALRAMGYLDQRDGLYHLPAAHRAFLLSDEPQWLGWLGRHIDTFLYPLWGELKTAVRNDAHQRRTVFGDDRSWFDILYQNPDDVADFQEFLGKFAAPFIAGFVRDYDFSQHRAFLDHRQRDRQPADGDRRRLSGDRTRDLRTAAGLGVLARQADAARLWRTH
;
A
#
# COMPACT_ATOMS: atom_id res chain seq x y z
N MET A 1 -27.56 7.56 2.96
CA MET A 1 -28.28 6.44 3.61
C MET A 1 -27.69 6.24 5.01
N PRO A 2 -28.51 5.92 6.03
CA PRO A 2 -28.00 5.58 7.36
C PRO A 2 -27.23 4.25 7.33
N LEU A 3 -26.18 4.14 8.16
CA LEU A 3 -25.42 2.91 8.33
C LEU A 3 -26.22 1.88 9.15
N THR A 4 -26.04 0.61 8.83
CA THR A 4 -26.69 -0.53 9.50
C THR A 4 -25.74 -1.22 10.49
N LYS A 5 -26.29 -2.09 11.34
CA LYS A 5 -25.48 -2.98 12.20
C LYS A 5 -24.50 -3.83 11.38
N GLN A 6 -24.93 -4.31 10.21
CA GLN A 6 -24.08 -5.12 9.34
C GLN A 6 -22.89 -4.32 8.81
N ASP A 7 -23.09 -3.04 8.49
CA ASP A 7 -22.00 -2.16 8.05
C ASP A 7 -20.94 -1.99 9.14
N ALA A 8 -21.36 -1.82 10.40
CA ALA A 8 -20.43 -1.73 11.53
C ALA A 8 -19.63 -3.03 11.73
N VAL A 9 -20.29 -4.19 11.65
CA VAL A 9 -19.61 -5.49 11.73
C VAL A 9 -18.61 -5.67 10.59
N ASN A 10 -19.00 -5.35 9.35
CA ASN A 10 -18.11 -5.45 8.20
C ASN A 10 -16.88 -4.55 8.34
N GLN A 11 -17.05 -3.32 8.86
CA GLN A 11 -15.94 -2.41 9.12
C GLN A 11 -15.00 -2.95 10.21
N MET A 12 -15.55 -3.44 11.33
CA MET A 12 -14.76 -4.02 12.41
C MET A 12 -14.00 -5.27 11.98
N MET A 13 -14.56 -6.06 11.06
CA MET A 13 -13.93 -7.29 10.56
C MET A 13 -13.00 -7.07 9.36
N GLY A 14 -12.90 -5.84 8.86
CA GLY A 14 -12.07 -5.50 7.69
C GLY A 14 -10.58 -5.82 7.86
N PHE A 15 -10.09 -5.88 9.10
CA PHE A 15 -8.69 -6.22 9.40
C PHE A 15 -8.30 -7.62 8.91
N PHE A 16 -9.24 -8.58 8.85
CA PHE A 16 -8.94 -9.93 8.35
C PHE A 16 -8.49 -9.90 6.89
N GLN A 17 -9.21 -9.15 6.04
CA GLN A 17 -8.87 -9.02 4.63
C GLN A 17 -7.53 -8.30 4.45
N ALA A 18 -7.32 -7.21 5.20
CA ALA A 18 -6.07 -6.49 5.16
C ALA A 18 -4.89 -7.38 5.56
N LYS A 19 -4.98 -8.11 6.69
CA LYS A 19 -3.90 -9.01 7.15
C LYS A 19 -3.63 -10.17 6.20
N ALA A 20 -4.66 -10.79 5.62
CA ALA A 20 -4.47 -11.87 4.67
C ALA A 20 -3.68 -11.38 3.44
N LEU A 21 -4.04 -10.21 2.90
CA LEU A 21 -3.34 -9.64 1.74
C LEU A 21 -1.91 -9.22 2.09
N THR A 22 -1.68 -8.53 3.21
CA THR A 22 -0.33 -8.09 3.58
C THR A 22 0.59 -9.27 3.89
N ALA A 23 0.08 -10.34 4.53
CA ALA A 23 0.84 -11.56 4.75
C ALA A 23 1.22 -12.26 3.43
N ALA A 24 0.29 -12.36 2.48
CA ALA A 24 0.55 -12.97 1.18
C ALA A 24 1.60 -12.20 0.36
N LEU A 25 1.56 -10.86 0.42
CA LEU A 25 2.55 -9.99 -0.21
C LEU A 25 3.94 -10.14 0.46
N ALA A 26 3.98 -10.17 1.79
CA ALA A 26 5.23 -10.34 2.53
C ALA A 26 5.90 -11.70 2.25
N LEU A 27 5.09 -12.76 2.11
CA LEU A 27 5.55 -14.09 1.72
C LEU A 27 5.91 -14.21 0.23
N LYS A 28 5.65 -13.18 -0.59
CA LYS A 28 5.79 -13.26 -2.05
C LYS A 28 5.02 -14.46 -2.64
N LEU A 29 3.84 -14.75 -2.07
CA LEU A 29 3.03 -15.91 -2.44
C LEU A 29 2.60 -15.85 -3.91
N PHE A 30 2.22 -14.67 -4.39
CA PHE A 30 1.76 -14.47 -5.77
C PHE A 30 2.86 -14.73 -6.81
N ASP A 31 4.14 -14.51 -6.47
CA ASP A 31 5.26 -14.81 -7.36
C ASP A 31 5.36 -16.31 -7.68
N GLN A 32 4.88 -17.16 -6.78
CA GLN A 32 4.86 -18.61 -6.99
C GLN A 32 3.85 -19.06 -8.05
N LEU A 33 2.94 -18.17 -8.42
CA LEU A 33 1.89 -18.36 -9.43
C LEU A 33 2.16 -17.53 -10.70
N ARG A 34 3.36 -16.96 -10.85
CA ARG A 34 3.73 -16.14 -12.01
C ARG A 34 3.61 -16.93 -13.30
N ASP A 35 4.39 -17.98 -13.48
CA ASP A 35 4.53 -18.64 -14.78
C ASP A 35 3.55 -19.80 -14.97
N ARG A 36 3.05 -20.34 -13.86
CA ARG A 36 2.19 -21.53 -13.86
C ARG A 36 1.28 -21.59 -12.65
N ASP A 37 0.10 -22.12 -12.89
CA ASP A 37 -0.84 -22.51 -11.84
C ASP A 37 -0.23 -23.64 -10.99
N ALA A 38 -0.59 -23.70 -9.72
CA ALA A 38 -0.04 -24.69 -8.79
C ALA A 38 -1.04 -25.04 -7.69
N ASP A 39 -0.96 -26.26 -7.16
CA ASP A 39 -1.69 -26.63 -5.95
C ASP A 39 -1.04 -26.02 -4.69
N ALA A 40 -1.76 -26.12 -3.57
CA ALA A 40 -1.29 -25.57 -2.29
C ALA A 40 0.01 -26.23 -1.80
N ALA A 41 0.23 -27.53 -2.06
CA ALA A 41 1.41 -28.25 -1.60
C ALA A 41 2.68 -27.77 -2.31
N HIS A 42 2.60 -27.57 -3.63
CA HIS A 42 3.69 -27.02 -4.42
C HIS A 42 4.01 -25.57 -4.05
N ILE A 43 2.99 -24.73 -3.83
CA ILE A 43 3.19 -23.34 -3.39
C ILE A 43 3.86 -23.33 -2.01
N ALA A 44 3.36 -24.13 -1.07
CA ALA A 44 3.92 -24.23 0.27
C ALA A 44 5.38 -24.68 0.26
N ALA A 45 5.72 -25.67 -0.55
CA ALA A 45 7.10 -26.14 -0.72
C ALA A 45 8.04 -25.05 -1.27
N ARG A 46 7.58 -24.24 -2.24
CA ARG A 46 8.39 -23.13 -2.79
C ARG A 46 8.59 -21.99 -1.79
N LEU A 47 7.62 -21.78 -0.90
CA LEU A 47 7.66 -20.76 0.14
C LEU A 47 8.35 -21.23 1.44
N ASP A 48 8.79 -22.49 1.51
CA ASP A 48 9.27 -23.12 2.74
C ASP A 48 8.27 -22.97 3.92
N CYS A 49 6.99 -23.17 3.62
CA CYS A 49 5.89 -23.01 4.57
C CYS A 49 5.11 -24.33 4.78
N PRO A 50 4.42 -24.51 5.92
CA PRO A 50 3.55 -25.66 6.09
C PRO A 50 2.37 -25.66 5.10
N ALA A 51 2.09 -26.83 4.49
CA ALA A 51 1.05 -26.97 3.47
C ALA A 51 -0.33 -26.52 3.95
N ARG A 52 -0.74 -26.94 5.16
CA ARG A 52 -2.06 -26.62 5.72
C ARG A 52 -2.29 -25.12 5.90
N SER A 53 -1.34 -24.39 6.50
CA SER A 53 -1.50 -22.95 6.73
C SER A 53 -1.43 -22.16 5.43
N THR A 54 -0.59 -22.60 4.49
CA THR A 54 -0.53 -22.03 3.14
C THR A 54 -1.86 -22.21 2.40
N GLU A 55 -2.46 -23.39 2.47
CA GLU A 55 -3.77 -23.66 1.88
C GLU A 55 -4.87 -22.78 2.48
N GLN A 56 -4.88 -22.58 3.80
CA GLN A 56 -5.84 -21.68 4.45
C GLN A 56 -5.72 -20.24 3.95
N LEU A 57 -4.49 -19.75 3.75
CA LEU A 57 -4.27 -18.42 3.18
C LEU A 57 -4.73 -18.35 1.72
N LEU A 58 -4.43 -19.37 0.91
CA LEU A 58 -4.88 -19.46 -0.48
C LEU A 58 -6.41 -19.49 -0.60
N ILE A 59 -7.10 -20.22 0.27
CA ILE A 59 -8.57 -20.24 0.36
C ILE A 59 -9.11 -18.84 0.67
N ALA A 60 -8.51 -18.13 1.63
CA ALA A 60 -8.91 -16.77 1.98
C ALA A 60 -8.71 -15.80 0.81
N LEU A 61 -7.56 -15.85 0.13
CA LEU A 61 -7.26 -15.02 -1.03
C LEU A 61 -8.19 -15.30 -2.21
N ARG A 62 -8.57 -16.57 -2.43
CA ARG A 62 -9.58 -16.96 -3.42
C ARG A 62 -10.95 -16.40 -3.06
N ALA A 63 -11.37 -16.53 -1.80
CA ALA A 63 -12.64 -15.99 -1.32
C ALA A 63 -12.70 -14.45 -1.40
N MET A 64 -11.55 -13.79 -1.29
CA MET A 64 -11.38 -12.34 -1.48
C MET A 64 -11.29 -11.93 -2.95
N GLY A 65 -11.25 -12.88 -3.90
CA GLY A 65 -11.21 -12.63 -5.33
C GLY A 65 -9.83 -12.29 -5.89
N TYR A 66 -8.74 -12.52 -5.14
CA TYR A 66 -7.38 -12.30 -5.65
C TYR A 66 -6.87 -13.47 -6.50
N LEU A 67 -7.37 -14.67 -6.24
CA LEU A 67 -7.00 -15.92 -6.92
C LEU A 67 -8.24 -16.62 -7.46
N ASP A 68 -8.05 -17.36 -8.55
CA ASP A 68 -9.00 -18.36 -9.03
C ASP A 68 -8.52 -19.77 -8.65
N GLN A 69 -9.41 -20.76 -8.76
CA GLN A 69 -9.02 -22.17 -8.72
C GLN A 69 -9.68 -22.94 -9.87
N ARG A 70 -8.88 -23.73 -10.60
CA ARG A 70 -9.32 -24.56 -11.72
C ARG A 70 -8.67 -25.94 -11.59
N ASP A 71 -9.47 -26.99 -11.60
CA ASP A 71 -9.00 -28.38 -11.50
C ASP A 71 -8.04 -28.63 -10.30
N GLY A 72 -8.32 -27.98 -9.16
CA GLY A 72 -7.52 -28.08 -7.94
C GLY A 72 -6.29 -27.16 -7.90
N LEU A 73 -5.94 -26.49 -8.99
CA LEU A 73 -4.80 -25.58 -9.07
C LEU A 73 -5.23 -24.12 -8.85
N TYR A 74 -4.44 -23.38 -8.08
CA TYR A 74 -4.60 -21.94 -7.91
C TYR A 74 -4.01 -21.18 -9.08
N HIS A 75 -4.71 -20.14 -9.50
CA HIS A 75 -4.36 -19.27 -10.62
C HIS A 75 -4.33 -17.81 -10.18
N LEU A 76 -3.31 -17.06 -10.62
CA LEU A 76 -3.24 -15.61 -10.47
C LEU A 76 -3.79 -14.91 -11.73
N PRO A 77 -4.96 -14.25 -11.65
CA PRO A 77 -5.53 -13.54 -12.78
C PRO A 77 -4.57 -12.47 -13.35
N ALA A 78 -4.49 -12.40 -14.68
CA ALA A 78 -3.58 -11.48 -15.37
C ALA A 78 -3.75 -10.01 -14.95
N ALA A 79 -4.98 -9.59 -14.68
CA ALA A 79 -5.31 -8.23 -14.25
C ALA A 79 -4.72 -7.87 -12.88
N HIS A 80 -4.35 -8.85 -12.05
CA HIS A 80 -3.79 -8.61 -10.71
C HIS A 80 -2.27 -8.55 -10.69
N ARG A 81 -1.61 -9.04 -11.74
CA ARG A 81 -0.15 -9.23 -11.78
C ARG A 81 0.61 -7.93 -11.52
N ALA A 82 0.22 -6.86 -12.20
CA ALA A 82 0.86 -5.54 -12.12
C ALA A 82 1.01 -5.00 -10.69
N PHE A 83 0.13 -5.41 -9.76
CA PHE A 83 0.13 -4.92 -8.38
C PHE A 83 0.36 -6.01 -7.31
N LEU A 84 0.48 -7.28 -7.67
CA LEU A 84 0.72 -8.39 -6.72
C LEU A 84 2.07 -9.10 -6.89
N LEU A 85 2.70 -9.00 -8.06
CA LEU A 85 4.00 -9.62 -8.35
C LEU A 85 5.16 -8.70 -7.95
N SER A 86 6.22 -9.24 -7.33
CA SER A 86 7.23 -8.40 -6.66
C SER A 86 8.20 -7.66 -7.57
N ASP A 87 8.29 -8.06 -8.84
CA ASP A 87 9.10 -7.40 -9.87
C ASP A 87 8.29 -6.38 -10.69
N GLU A 88 6.98 -6.26 -10.43
CA GLU A 88 6.13 -5.37 -11.18
C GLU A 88 6.21 -3.94 -10.63
N PRO A 89 6.23 -2.93 -11.51
CA PRO A 89 6.24 -1.51 -11.16
C PRO A 89 5.22 -1.06 -10.11
N GLN A 90 4.05 -1.71 -10.00
CA GLN A 90 2.94 -1.28 -9.13
C GLN A 90 2.72 -2.22 -7.93
N TRP A 91 3.69 -3.11 -7.64
CA TRP A 91 3.63 -4.11 -6.58
C TRP A 91 3.27 -3.63 -5.16
N LEU A 92 2.09 -3.95 -4.63
CA LEU A 92 1.65 -3.43 -3.32
C LEU A 92 2.43 -3.91 -2.08
N GLY A 93 3.48 -4.72 -2.22
CA GLY A 93 4.22 -5.29 -1.09
C GLY A 93 4.83 -4.27 -0.13
N TRP A 94 5.37 -3.15 -0.65
CA TRP A 94 5.88 -2.06 0.20
C TRP A 94 4.77 -1.44 1.06
N LEU A 95 3.56 -1.28 0.50
CA LEU A 95 2.43 -0.70 1.20
C LEU A 95 1.94 -1.69 2.24
N GLY A 96 1.90 -2.97 1.87
CA GLY A 96 1.63 -4.06 2.80
C GLY A 96 2.60 -4.04 3.99
N ARG A 97 3.90 -3.87 3.75
CA ARG A 97 4.91 -3.77 4.81
C ARG A 97 4.73 -2.52 5.68
N HIS A 98 4.47 -1.36 5.08
CA HIS A 98 4.16 -0.13 5.85
C HIS A 98 2.93 -0.33 6.75
N ILE A 99 1.87 -0.92 6.20
CA ILE A 99 0.65 -1.24 6.94
C ILE A 99 0.97 -2.20 8.09
N ASP A 100 1.70 -3.27 7.84
CA ASP A 100 1.92 -4.36 8.79
C ASP A 100 2.90 -4.00 9.91
N THR A 101 4.03 -3.39 9.55
CA THR A 101 5.13 -3.06 10.48
C THR A 101 4.90 -1.75 11.23
N PHE A 102 4.20 -0.79 10.63
CA PHE A 102 4.06 0.55 11.22
C PHE A 102 2.62 0.88 11.62
N LEU A 103 1.68 0.84 10.67
CA LEU A 103 0.32 1.31 10.94
C LEU A 103 -0.43 0.38 11.91
N TYR A 104 -0.42 -0.93 11.68
CA TYR A 104 -1.16 -1.88 12.52
C TYR A 104 -0.80 -1.78 14.01
N PRO A 105 0.50 -1.76 14.39
CA PRO A 105 0.89 -1.55 15.78
C PRO A 105 0.35 -0.23 16.37
N LEU A 106 0.43 0.88 15.63
CA LEU A 106 -0.10 2.18 16.07
C LEU A 106 -1.62 2.16 16.28
N TRP A 107 -2.36 1.56 15.34
CA TRP A 107 -3.82 1.42 15.45
C TRP A 107 -4.22 0.46 16.57
N GLY A 108 -3.38 -0.53 16.90
CA GLY A 108 -3.57 -1.40 18.05
C GLY A 108 -3.62 -0.66 19.38
N GLU A 109 -2.86 0.44 19.51
CA GLU A 109 -2.80 1.28 20.71
C GLU A 109 -3.77 2.47 20.71
N LEU A 110 -4.66 2.58 19.71
CA LEU A 110 -5.59 3.72 19.58
C LEU A 110 -6.43 3.97 20.85
N LYS A 111 -6.89 2.91 21.51
CA LYS A 111 -7.67 3.02 22.76
C LYS A 111 -6.87 3.68 23.87
N THR A 112 -5.59 3.32 24.01
CA THR A 112 -4.67 3.88 25.01
C THR A 112 -4.37 5.33 24.70
N ALA A 113 -4.09 5.63 23.42
CA ALA A 113 -3.82 6.97 22.94
C ALA A 113 -4.97 7.94 23.24
N VAL A 114 -6.22 7.53 22.95
CA VAL A 114 -7.41 8.36 23.21
C VAL A 114 -7.64 8.58 24.71
N ARG A 115 -7.39 7.57 25.55
CA ARG A 115 -7.60 7.69 27.01
C ARG A 115 -6.59 8.59 27.69
N ASN A 116 -5.35 8.52 27.24
CA ASN A 116 -4.20 9.07 27.96
C ASN A 116 -3.55 10.25 27.24
N ASP A 117 -4.10 10.67 26.09
CA ASP A 117 -3.47 11.63 25.18
C ASP A 117 -2.01 11.24 24.85
N ALA A 118 -1.77 9.93 24.70
CA ALA A 118 -0.43 9.37 24.61
C ALA A 118 0.11 9.39 23.18
N HIS A 119 1.39 9.73 23.03
CA HIS A 119 2.08 9.68 21.74
C HIS A 119 2.27 8.22 21.28
N GLN A 120 1.42 7.79 20.34
CA GLN A 120 1.32 6.39 19.89
C GLN A 120 2.66 5.78 19.47
N ARG A 121 3.54 6.56 18.82
CA ARG A 121 4.85 6.04 18.38
C ARG A 121 5.76 5.72 19.57
N ARG A 122 5.80 6.56 20.61
CA ARG A 122 6.59 6.27 21.82
C ARG A 122 6.06 5.04 22.52
N THR A 123 4.73 4.92 22.59
CA THR A 123 4.07 3.78 23.22
C THR A 123 4.41 2.47 22.51
N VAL A 124 4.39 2.46 21.18
CA VAL A 124 4.55 1.24 20.38
C VAL A 124 6.01 0.89 20.11
N PHE A 125 6.85 1.88 19.77
CA PHE A 125 8.23 1.67 19.31
C PHE A 125 9.30 2.06 20.33
N GLY A 126 8.91 2.66 21.47
CA GLY A 126 9.84 3.17 22.48
C GLY A 126 10.50 4.51 22.12
N ASP A 127 10.16 5.09 20.97
CA ASP A 127 10.68 6.40 20.52
C ASP A 127 9.70 7.12 19.56
N ASP A 128 10.13 8.24 18.99
CA ASP A 128 9.31 9.07 18.10
C ASP A 128 9.48 8.78 16.61
N ARG A 129 10.22 7.72 16.26
CA ARG A 129 10.64 7.47 14.88
C ARG A 129 9.43 7.44 13.95
N SER A 130 9.51 8.20 12.87
CA SER A 130 8.55 8.15 11.79
C SER A 130 8.72 6.86 10.98
N TRP A 131 7.76 6.60 10.09
CA TRP A 131 7.94 5.55 9.09
C TRP A 131 9.22 5.74 8.28
N PHE A 132 9.58 6.98 7.94
CA PHE A 132 10.77 7.27 7.17
C PHE A 132 12.04 6.91 7.93
N ASP A 133 12.08 7.14 9.24
CA ASP A 133 13.22 6.74 10.07
C ASP A 133 13.42 5.22 10.10
N ILE A 134 12.32 4.45 10.02
CA ILE A 134 12.37 2.99 9.89
C ILE A 134 12.80 2.59 8.47
N LEU A 135 12.20 3.23 7.46
CA LEU A 135 12.48 2.99 6.05
C LEU A 135 13.96 3.22 5.71
N TYR A 136 14.52 4.34 6.19
CA TYR A 136 15.90 4.73 5.91
C TYR A 136 16.95 3.89 6.65
N GLN A 137 16.55 3.00 7.57
CA GLN A 137 17.47 2.04 8.21
C GLN A 137 17.87 0.89 7.28
N ASN A 138 17.12 0.64 6.20
CA ASN A 138 17.42 -0.41 5.24
C ASN A 138 17.49 0.16 3.81
N PRO A 139 18.66 0.18 3.16
CA PRO A 139 18.85 0.73 1.82
C PRO A 139 17.90 0.14 0.76
N ASP A 140 17.60 -1.15 0.86
CA ASP A 140 16.72 -1.85 -0.09
C ASP A 140 15.29 -1.30 -0.01
N ASP A 141 14.84 -0.95 1.20
CA ASP A 141 13.49 -0.42 1.43
C ASP A 141 13.32 0.98 0.83
N VAL A 142 14.40 1.77 0.78
CA VAL A 142 14.40 3.15 0.27
C VAL A 142 14.23 3.17 -1.25
N ALA A 143 14.97 2.31 -1.96
CA ALA A 143 14.90 2.24 -3.42
C ALA A 143 13.49 1.85 -3.89
N ASP A 144 12.94 0.79 -3.29
CA ASP A 144 11.63 0.25 -3.65
C ASP A 144 10.49 1.23 -3.29
N PHE A 145 10.59 1.93 -2.15
CA PHE A 145 9.59 2.93 -1.75
C PHE A 145 9.59 4.17 -2.65
N GLN A 146 10.76 4.63 -3.10
CA GLN A 146 10.86 5.75 -4.04
C GLN A 146 10.27 5.39 -5.40
N GLU A 147 10.54 4.18 -5.88
CA GLU A 147 9.98 3.65 -7.12
C GLU A 147 8.45 3.54 -7.03
N PHE A 148 7.93 3.05 -5.90
CA PHE A 148 6.49 3.05 -5.64
C PHE A 148 5.90 4.45 -5.66
N LEU A 149 6.40 5.37 -4.83
CA LEU A 149 5.79 6.69 -4.71
C LEU A 149 5.77 7.43 -6.05
N GLY A 150 6.84 7.30 -6.84
CA GLY A 150 6.89 7.85 -8.18
C GLY A 150 5.77 7.32 -9.07
N LYS A 151 5.53 6.00 -9.05
CA LYS A 151 4.52 5.34 -9.90
C LYS A 151 3.10 5.45 -9.36
N PHE A 152 2.91 5.47 -8.05
CA PHE A 152 1.63 5.68 -7.39
C PHE A 152 1.16 7.12 -7.54
N ALA A 153 2.06 8.09 -7.44
CA ALA A 153 1.74 9.49 -7.66
C ALA A 153 1.51 9.81 -9.14
N ALA A 154 1.99 8.98 -10.09
CA ALA A 154 1.93 9.27 -11.51
C ALA A 154 0.52 9.59 -12.04
N PRO A 155 -0.56 8.84 -11.71
CA PRO A 155 -1.91 9.20 -12.12
C PRO A 155 -2.41 10.51 -11.51
N PHE A 156 -2.02 10.81 -10.26
CA PHE A 156 -2.35 12.07 -9.59
C PHE A 156 -1.63 13.25 -10.25
N ILE A 157 -0.33 13.09 -10.54
CA ILE A 157 0.48 14.08 -11.24
C ILE A 157 -0.07 14.31 -12.65
N ALA A 158 -0.41 13.25 -13.39
CA ALA A 158 -0.99 13.36 -14.73
C ALA A 158 -2.34 14.10 -14.71
N GLY A 159 -3.20 13.79 -13.73
CA GLY A 159 -4.45 14.51 -13.51
C GLY A 159 -4.22 15.98 -13.18
N PHE A 160 -3.33 16.27 -12.23
CA PHE A 160 -2.98 17.64 -11.83
C PHE A 160 -2.41 18.46 -12.98
N VAL A 161 -1.48 17.89 -13.77
CA VAL A 161 -0.88 18.56 -14.93
C VAL A 161 -1.93 18.87 -16.00
N ARG A 162 -2.90 17.97 -16.21
CA ARG A 162 -3.97 18.16 -17.19
C ARG A 162 -4.99 19.20 -16.74
N ASP A 163 -5.36 19.18 -15.46
CA ASP A 163 -6.52 19.92 -14.95
C ASP A 163 -6.14 21.30 -14.37
N TYR A 164 -4.85 21.57 -14.15
CA TYR A 164 -4.35 22.84 -13.64
C TYR A 164 -3.69 23.70 -14.73
N ASP A 165 -4.10 24.96 -14.85
CA ASP A 165 -3.48 25.92 -15.77
C ASP A 165 -2.21 26.55 -15.17
N PHE A 166 -1.05 26.17 -15.72
CA PHE A 166 0.25 26.72 -15.32
C PHE A 166 0.62 28.03 -16.02
N SER A 167 -0.20 28.52 -16.96
CA SER A 167 0.11 29.73 -17.74
C SER A 167 0.34 30.98 -16.87
N GLN A 168 -0.28 30.99 -15.68
CA GLN A 168 -0.19 32.08 -14.71
C GLN A 168 1.11 32.07 -13.91
N HIS A 169 1.91 31.01 -13.96
CA HIS A 169 3.11 30.82 -13.14
C HIS A 169 4.38 30.77 -13.98
N ARG A 170 5.38 31.60 -13.64
CA ARG A 170 6.67 31.64 -14.37
C ARG A 170 7.66 30.56 -13.91
N ALA A 171 7.43 29.99 -12.73
CA ALA A 171 8.24 28.93 -12.14
C ALA A 171 7.38 28.04 -11.23
N PHE A 172 7.72 26.76 -11.17
CA PHE A 172 7.12 25.77 -10.28
C PHE A 172 8.23 25.23 -9.36
N LEU A 173 8.04 25.31 -8.05
CA LEU A 173 8.94 24.74 -7.06
C LEU A 173 8.35 23.41 -6.60
N ASP A 174 8.95 22.31 -7.05
CA ASP A 174 8.71 21.00 -6.44
C ASP A 174 9.64 20.86 -5.23
N HIS A 175 9.11 21.15 -4.04
CA HIS A 175 9.83 20.88 -2.80
C HIS A 175 9.71 19.40 -2.46
N ARG A 176 10.57 18.56 -3.07
CA ARG A 176 10.84 17.25 -2.48
C ARG A 176 11.40 17.51 -1.09
N GLN A 177 10.74 17.03 -0.04
CA GLN A 177 11.34 17.02 1.29
C GLN A 177 12.48 16.00 1.27
N ARG A 178 13.62 16.42 0.72
CA ARG A 178 14.93 15.82 0.94
C ARG A 178 15.28 16.27 2.34
N ASP A 179 15.15 15.38 3.32
CA ASP A 179 15.88 15.62 4.56
C ASP A 179 17.36 15.76 4.22
N ARG A 180 17.95 16.82 4.77
CA ARG A 180 19.16 17.48 4.27
C ARG A 180 20.31 16.51 4.02
N GLN A 181 20.79 16.49 2.78
CA GLN A 181 22.22 16.35 2.49
C GLN A 181 22.58 17.35 1.39
N PRO A 182 23.65 18.15 1.53
CA PRO A 182 23.94 19.23 0.61
C PRO A 182 24.64 18.67 -0.63
N ALA A 183 24.08 18.93 -1.82
CA ALA A 183 24.87 19.40 -2.96
C ALA A 183 24.02 19.62 -4.23
N ASP A 184 24.33 20.76 -4.83
CA ASP A 184 24.24 21.23 -6.20
C ASP A 184 22.97 21.08 -7.05
N GLY A 185 22.69 22.21 -7.71
CA GLY A 185 21.51 22.43 -8.51
C GLY A 185 21.69 21.99 -9.95
N ASP A 186 20.65 21.36 -10.48
CA ASP A 186 20.36 21.38 -11.90
C ASP A 186 18.84 21.30 -12.09
N ARG A 187 18.25 22.34 -12.71
CA ARG A 187 16.80 22.40 -13.02
C ARG A 187 16.61 21.98 -14.47
N ARG A 188 15.92 20.87 -14.72
CA ARG A 188 15.45 20.50 -16.07
C ARG A 188 13.94 20.64 -16.18
N ARG A 189 13.50 21.30 -17.27
CA ARG A 189 12.10 21.43 -17.68
C ARG A 189 11.72 20.25 -18.58
N LEU A 190 10.49 19.74 -18.44
CA LEU A 190 9.90 18.77 -19.37
C LEU A 190 8.57 19.32 -19.90
N SER A 191 8.37 19.19 -21.21
CA SER A 191 7.20 19.61 -21.99
C SER A 191 6.69 18.40 -22.75
N GLY A 192 5.36 18.16 -22.77
CA GLY A 192 4.76 17.15 -23.63
C GLY A 192 3.28 16.89 -23.35
N ASP A 193 2.43 17.31 -24.28
CA ASP A 193 0.98 17.17 -24.34
C ASP A 193 0.54 15.78 -24.85
N ARG A 194 -0.49 15.17 -24.21
CA ARG A 194 -1.56 14.45 -24.91
C ARG A 194 -2.72 14.00 -24.00
N THR A 195 -3.92 14.19 -24.51
CA THR A 195 -5.25 13.94 -23.94
C THR A 195 -5.75 12.50 -24.18
N ARG A 196 -6.41 11.87 -23.17
CA ARG A 196 -7.80 11.36 -23.22
C ARG A 196 -8.19 10.40 -22.07
N ASP A 197 -9.39 10.70 -21.56
CA ASP A 197 -10.47 9.89 -20.97
C ASP A 197 -10.27 8.97 -19.75
N LEU A 198 -11.12 9.17 -18.74
CA LEU A 198 -11.09 8.61 -17.39
C LEU A 198 -12.39 7.87 -17.08
N ARG A 199 -12.29 6.60 -16.64
CA ARG A 199 -13.35 5.92 -15.89
C ARG A 199 -12.78 4.92 -14.87
N THR A 200 -12.34 5.40 -13.70
CA THR A 200 -12.35 4.60 -12.45
C THR A 200 -12.09 5.47 -11.21
N ALA A 201 -13.16 5.97 -10.56
CA ALA A 201 -13.09 6.83 -9.36
C ALA A 201 -13.63 6.18 -8.07
N ALA A 202 -13.86 4.86 -8.05
CA ALA A 202 -14.51 4.21 -6.89
C ALA A 202 -13.55 3.91 -5.71
N GLY A 203 -12.26 3.65 -5.96
CA GLY A 203 -11.29 3.30 -4.91
C GLY A 203 -10.77 4.47 -4.07
N LEU A 204 -10.86 5.70 -4.59
CA LEU A 204 -10.28 6.90 -3.97
C LEU A 204 -11.01 7.37 -2.71
N GLY A 205 -12.28 6.99 -2.53
CA GLY A 205 -13.09 7.46 -1.41
C GLY A 205 -12.71 6.89 -0.04
N VAL A 206 -12.10 5.69 0.02
CA VAL A 206 -11.78 5.04 1.31
C VAL A 206 -10.49 5.61 1.91
N LEU A 207 -9.46 5.80 1.09
CA LEU A 207 -8.17 6.37 1.53
C LEU A 207 -8.30 7.85 1.93
N ALA A 208 -9.12 8.63 1.20
CA ALA A 208 -9.39 10.03 1.55
C ALA A 208 -10.07 10.16 2.93
N ARG A 209 -11.07 9.33 3.21
CA ARG A 209 -11.79 9.34 4.50
C ARG A 209 -10.91 8.92 5.69
N GLN A 210 -9.97 7.99 5.49
CA GLN A 210 -9.03 7.59 6.54
C GLN A 210 -7.93 8.66 6.79
N ALA A 211 -7.48 9.35 5.73
CA ALA A 211 -6.53 10.44 5.86
C ALA A 211 -7.11 11.66 6.60
N ASP A 212 -8.39 11.97 6.39
CA ASP A 212 -9.08 13.06 7.11
C ASP A 212 -9.26 12.73 8.60
N ALA A 213 -9.56 11.48 8.94
CA ALA A 213 -9.62 11.04 10.33
C ALA A 213 -8.26 11.17 11.04
N ALA A 214 -7.14 10.95 10.34
CA ALA A 214 -5.79 11.10 10.89
C ALA A 214 -5.29 12.56 10.97
N ARG A 215 -5.89 13.50 10.24
CA ARG A 215 -5.55 14.94 10.31
C ARG A 215 -6.11 15.62 11.55
N LEU A 216 -7.22 15.13 12.09
CA LEU A 216 -7.85 15.68 13.30
C LEU A 216 -6.99 15.52 14.57
N TRP A 217 -5.95 14.69 14.53
CA TRP A 217 -5.08 14.39 15.68
C TRP A 217 -3.68 15.00 15.58
N ARG A 218 -3.47 15.98 14.68
CA ARG A 218 -2.19 16.72 14.53
C ARG A 218 -2.19 18.13 15.09
N THR A 219 -3.30 18.55 15.68
CA THR A 219 -3.40 19.83 16.39
C THR A 219 -3.68 19.55 17.84
N HIS A 220 -2.63 19.26 18.61
CA HIS A 220 -2.28 19.87 19.90
C HIS A 220 -0.92 19.35 20.35
#